data_AF-A0A376X0Z7-F1
#
_entry.id   AF-A0A376X0Z7-F1
#
_cell.length_a   1.000
_cell.length_b   1.000
_cell.length_c   1.000
_cell.angle_alpha   90.00
_cell.angle_beta   90.00
_cell.angle_gamma   90.00
#
_symmetry.space_group_name_H-M   'P 1'
#
loop_
_entity.id
_entity.type
_entity.pdbx_description
1 polymer ?
#
loop_
_entity_poly.entity_id
_entity_poly.type
_entity_poly.pdbx_seq_one_letter_code
_entity_poly.pdbx_strand_id
1 'polypeptide(L)' 'MIYTGGTLEELLSILKEIVHFQVGSINLSTSIGVAHSNECPTVERLKMLADERLYKSKKNGRAQISWQ' A
#
# COMPACT_ATOMS: atom_id res chain seq x y z
N MET A 1 8.56 1.23 3.74
CA MET A 1 8.40 0.58 5.05
C MET A 1 8.25 -0.91 4.81
N ILE A 2 8.95 -1.76 5.56
CA ILE A 2 8.76 -3.22 5.48
C ILE A 2 8.03 -3.62 6.75
N TYR A 3 6.85 -4.21 6.60
CA TYR A 3 6.04 -4.68 7.72
C TYR A 3 6.40 -6.15 7.99
N THR A 4 6.78 -6.47 9.22
CA THR A 4 7.22 -7.81 9.62
C THR A 4 6.39 -8.27 10.80
N GLY A 5 5.40 -9.13 10.55
CA GLY A 5 4.46 -9.67 11.55
C GLY A 5 3.01 -9.59 11.08
N GLY A 6 2.11 -10.40 11.63
CA GLY A 6 0.69 -10.40 11.26
C GLY A 6 0.35 -10.95 9.87
N THR A 7 -0.94 -10.96 9.52
CA THR A 7 -1.43 -11.41 8.20
C THR A 7 -1.61 -10.25 7.22
N LEU A 8 -1.77 -10.56 5.93
CA LEU A 8 -2.08 -9.54 4.92
C LEU A 8 -3.39 -8.82 5.24
N GLU A 9 -4.40 -9.54 5.75
CA GLU A 9 -5.71 -8.99 6.09
C GLU A 9 -5.61 -7.96 7.22
N GLU A 10 -4.81 -8.24 8.25
CA GLU A 10 -4.55 -7.31 9.36
C GLU A 10 -3.88 -6.04 8.84
N LEU A 11 -2.85 -6.20 7.99
CA LEU A 11 -2.20 -5.07 7.35
C LEU A 11 -3.19 -4.26 6.50
N LEU A 12 -3.99 -4.90 5.67
CA LEU A 12 -4.99 -4.24 4.82
C LEU A 12 -6.04 -3.50 5.67
N SER A 13 -6.42 -4.03 6.83
CA SER A 13 -7.33 -3.36 7.76
C SER A 13 -6.74 -2.06 8.28
N ILE A 14 -5.49 -2.08 8.75
CA ILE A 14 -4.78 -0.88 9.22
C ILE A 14 -4.63 0.13 8.08
N LEU A 15 -4.23 -0.34 6.90
CA LEU A 15 -4.00 0.54 5.75
C LEU A 15 -5.29 1.24 5.29
N LYS A 16 -6.46 0.60 5.40
CA LYS A 16 -7.74 1.22 5.02
C LYS A 16 -8.05 2.47 5.82
N GLU A 17 -7.68 2.50 7.10
CA GLU A 17 -7.92 3.67 7.97
C GLU A 17 -7.07 4.89 7.58
N ILE A 18 -5.95 4.69 6.88
CA ILE A 18 -5.04 5.77 6.47
C ILE A 18 -5.16 6.16 4.99
N VAL A 19 -6.03 5.47 4.22
CA VAL A 19 -6.29 5.82 2.82
C VAL A 19 -7.00 7.17 2.71
N HIS A 20 -7.91 7.47 3.65
CA HIS A 20 -8.56 8.76 3.79
C HIS A 20 -8.42 9.21 5.24
N PHE A 21 -7.85 10.39 5.43
CA PHE A 21 -7.68 10.93 6.77
C PHE A 21 -7.74 12.46 6.73
N GLN A 22 -8.06 13.06 7.86
CA GLN A 22 -8.19 14.51 7.98
C GLN A 22 -7.11 15.04 8.92
N VAL A 23 -6.46 16.13 8.51
CA VAL A 23 -5.50 16.86 9.34
C VAL A 23 -5.98 18.31 9.45
N GLY A 24 -6.47 18.69 10.63
CA GLY A 24 -7.14 19.96 10.83
C GLY A 24 -8.42 20.04 10.01
N SER A 25 -8.50 20.99 9.07
CA SER A 25 -9.62 21.16 8.13
C SER A 25 -9.33 20.61 6.72
N ILE A 26 -8.21 19.90 6.53
CA ILE A 26 -7.77 19.41 5.21
C ILE A 26 -8.00 17.90 5.12
N ASN A 27 -8.71 17.49 4.07
CA ASN A 27 -8.87 16.08 3.72
C ASN A 27 -7.67 15.62 2.89
N LEU A 28 -6.96 14.63 3.40
CA LEU A 28 -5.83 13.99 2.73
C LEU A 28 -6.22 12.56 2.33
N SER A 29 -5.56 12.08 1.28
CA SER A 29 -5.68 10.68 0.89
C SER A 29 -4.36 10.11 0.44
N THR A 30 -4.21 8.79 0.60
CA THR A 30 -3.00 8.05 0.27
C THR A 30 -3.32 6.89 -0.66
N SER A 31 -2.55 6.76 -1.75
CA SER A 31 -2.50 5.53 -2.56
C SER A 31 -1.40 4.62 -2.03
N ILE A 32 -1.64 3.32 -1.97
CA ILE A 32 -0.72 2.36 -1.32
C ILE A 32 -0.54 1.13 -2.21
N GLY A 33 0.70 0.83 -2.58
CA GLY A 33 1.08 -0.42 -3.21
C GLY A 33 1.71 -1.38 -2.20
N VAL A 34 1.22 -2.62 -2.15
CA VAL A 34 1.70 -3.64 -1.19
C VAL A 34 2.32 -4.80 -1.98
N ALA A 35 3.49 -5.26 -1.55
CA ALA A 35 4.13 -6.46 -2.07
C ALA A 35 4.58 -7.36 -0.93
N HIS A 36 4.42 -8.67 -1.12
CA HIS A 36 4.76 -9.68 -0.13
C HIS A 36 6.10 -10.35 -0.50
N SER A 37 6.90 -10.68 0.51
CA SER A 37 8.26 -11.20 0.33
C SER A 37 8.32 -12.55 -0.38
N ASN A 38 7.24 -13.34 -0.36
CA ASN A 38 7.15 -14.58 -1.14
C ASN A 38 7.01 -14.36 -2.66
N GLU A 39 6.68 -13.14 -3.11
CA GLU A 39 6.48 -12.82 -4.53
C GLU A 39 7.79 -12.44 -5.23
N CYS A 40 8.81 -12.05 -4.46
CA CYS A 40 10.06 -11.51 -4.98
C CYS A 40 11.26 -12.03 -4.19
N PRO A 41 12.30 -12.56 -4.85
CA PRO A 41 13.44 -13.17 -4.16
C PRO A 41 14.40 -12.14 -3.55
N THR A 42 14.35 -10.87 -3.99
CA THR A 42 15.22 -9.81 -3.47
C THR A 42 14.42 -8.60 -3.01
N VAL A 43 15.03 -7.82 -2.10
CA VAL A 43 14.44 -6.59 -1.58
C VAL A 43 14.27 -5.55 -2.69
N GLU A 44 15.18 -5.46 -3.66
CA GLU A 44 15.00 -4.54 -4.80
C GLU A 44 13.75 -4.89 -5.59
N ARG A 45 13.55 -6.17 -5.93
CA ARG A 45 12.39 -6.61 -6.71
C ARG A 45 11.09 -6.40 -5.92
N LEU A 46 11.12 -6.63 -4.62
CA LEU A 46 9.98 -6.36 -3.73
C LEU A 46 9.58 -4.88 -3.75
N LYS A 47 10.56 -3.97 -3.67
CA LYS A 47 10.31 -2.52 -3.76
C LYS A 47 9.76 -2.12 -5.13
N MET A 48 10.31 -2.67 -6.21
CA MET A 48 9.82 -2.41 -7.57
C MET A 48 8.37 -2.87 -7.75
N LEU A 49 8.00 -4.05 -7.24
CA LEU A 49 6.64 -4.57 -7.33
C LEU A 49 5.65 -3.72 -6.51
N ALA A 50 6.05 -3.30 -5.30
CA ALA A 50 5.24 -2.39 -4.50
C ALA A 50 5.01 -1.04 -5.21
N ASP A 51 6.04 -0.51 -5.89
CA ASP A 51 5.92 0.74 -6.65
C ASP A 51 5.05 0.59 -7.90
N GLU A 52 5.14 -0.53 -8.63
CA GLU A 52 4.24 -0.84 -9.75
C GLU A 52 2.78 -0.87 -9.29
N ARG A 53 2.50 -1.52 -8.15
CA ARG A 53 1.16 -1.57 -7.57
C ARG A 53 0.68 -0.22 -7.10
N LEU A 54 1.56 0.59 -6.52
CA LEU A 54 1.25 1.98 -6.17
C LEU A 54 0.88 2.79 -7.42
N TYR A 55 1.59 2.59 -8.54
CA TYR A 55 1.27 3.22 -9.81
C TYR A 55 -0.13 2.80 -10.30
N LYS A 56 -0.49 1.51 -10.20
CA LYS A 56 -1.85 1.02 -10.48
C LYS A 56 -2.89 1.72 -9.60
N SER A 57 -2.66 1.82 -8.29
CA SER A 57 -3.56 2.53 -7.38
C SER A 57 -3.79 3.99 -7.79
N LYS A 58 -2.73 4.67 -8.26
CA LYS A 58 -2.83 6.06 -8.73
C LYS A 58 -3.61 6.16 -10.05
N LYS A 59 -3.38 5.23 -10.98
CA LYS A 59 -4.05 5.17 -12.28
C LYS A 59 -5.55 4.88 -12.14
N ASN A 60 -5.93 4.07 -11.15
CA ASN A 60 -7.32 3.65 -10.91
C ASN A 60 -8.15 4.68 -10.12
N GLY A 61 -7.74 5.94 -10.04
CA GLY A 61 -8.48 7.00 -9.36
C GLY A 61 -7.91 7.45 -8.02
N ARG A 62 -6.73 6.93 -7.62
CA ARG A 62 -6.04 7.24 -6.35
C ARG A 62 -6.80 6.72 -5.13
N ALA A 63 -6.33 7.07 -3.93
CA ALA A 63 -6.94 6.77 -2.63
C ALA A 63 -7.42 5.31 -2.50
N GLN A 64 -6.52 4.38 -2.80
CA GLN A 64 -6.81 2.96 -2.80
C GLN A 64 -5.55 2.16 -2.54
N ILE A 65 -5.74 0.92 -2.12
CA ILE A 65 -4.67 -0.04 -1.87
C ILE A 65 -4.67 -1.03 -3.04
N SER A 66 -3.50 -1.30 -3.61
CA SER A 66 -3.32 -2.35 -4.61
C SER A 66 -2.28 -3.35 -4.13
N TRP A 67 -2.67 -4.62 -4.09
CA TRP A 67 -1.85 -5.73 -3.61
C TRP A 67 -1.88 -6.95 -4.55
N GLN A 68 -2.66 -6.88 -5.64
CA GLN A 68 -2.68 -7.83 -6.75
C GLN A 68 -2.16 -7.13 -8.01
#